data_AF-A0A645AH39-F1
#
_entry.id   AF-A0A645AH39-F1
#
_cell.length_a   1.000
_cell.length_b   1.000
_cell.length_c   1.000
_cell.angle_alpha   90.00
_cell.angle_beta   90.00
_cell.angle_gamma   90.00
#
_symmetry.space_group_name_H-M   'P 1'
#
loop_
_entity.id
_entity.type
_entity.pdbx_description
1 polymer ?
#
loop_
_entity_poly.entity_id
_entity_poly.type
_entity_poly.pdbx_seq_one_letter_code
_entity_poly.pdbx_strand_id
1 'polypeptide(L)' 'MQPIYLLDDSLELEIFFSSEDCDLEDNICLRVMESCPEDEKIFKHDESHLFLTRKQARALADALLNAARSSEEKSL' A
#
# COMPACT_ATOMS: atom_id res chain seq x y z
N MET A 1 -4.06 12.06 -2.51
CA MET A 1 -3.59 11.19 -3.61
C MET A 1 -4.76 10.34 -4.08
N GLN A 2 -4.74 9.77 -5.28
CA GLN A 2 -5.79 8.85 -5.71
C GLN A 2 -5.53 7.44 -5.14
N PRO A 3 -6.57 6.74 -4.66
CA PRO A 3 -6.44 5.35 -4.21
C PRO A 3 -6.06 4.43 -5.36
N ILE A 4 -5.36 3.34 -5.02
CA ILE A 4 -5.01 2.25 -5.92
C ILE A 4 -5.97 1.10 -5.64
N TYR A 5 -6.69 0.66 -6.66
CA TYR A 5 -7.61 -0.47 -6.58
C TYR A 5 -6.96 -1.74 -7.11
N LEU A 6 -7.08 -2.81 -6.33
CA LEU A 6 -6.56 -4.15 -6.62
C LEU A 6 -7.67 -5.18 -6.41
N LEU A 7 -7.44 -6.41 -6.90
CA LEU A 7 -8.35 -7.55 -6.74
C LEU A 7 -9.79 -7.20 -7.17
N ASP A 8 -9.97 -6.82 -8.43
CA ASP A 8 -11.28 -6.42 -8.98
C ASP A 8 -11.97 -5.34 -8.14
N ASP A 9 -11.20 -4.31 -7.77
CA ASP A 9 -11.60 -3.16 -6.94
C ASP A 9 -12.07 -3.50 -5.52
N SER A 10 -11.92 -4.75 -5.06
CA SER A 10 -12.28 -5.16 -3.69
C SER A 10 -11.24 -4.77 -2.64
N LEU A 11 -10.00 -4.46 -3.06
CA LEU A 11 -8.90 -4.04 -2.20
C LEU A 11 -8.44 -2.63 -2.58
N GLU A 12 -8.66 -1.68 -1.67
CA GLU A 12 -8.27 -0.28 -1.84
C GLU A 12 -7.01 0.03 -1.02
N LEU A 13 -6.01 0.63 -1.67
CA LEU A 13 -4.78 1.09 -1.06
C LEU A 13 -4.63 2.60 -1.17
N GLU A 14 -4.36 3.26 -0.05
CA GLU A 14 -3.97 4.67 0.00
C GLU A 14 -2.61 4.83 0.66
N ILE A 15 -1.75 5.66 0.06
CA ILE A 15 -0.44 5.99 0.62
C ILE A 15 -0.36 7.49 0.80
N PHE A 16 -0.11 7.95 2.02
CA PHE A 16 -0.07 9.37 2.34
C PHE A 16 0.90 9.68 3.48
N PHE A 17 1.33 10.94 3.56
CA PHE A 17 2.04 11.46 4.73
C PHE A 17 1.03 11.78 5.83
N SER A 18 1.19 11.20 7.01
CA SER A 18 0.35 11.49 8.18
C SER A 18 0.83 12.80 8.81
N SER A 19 0.02 13.85 8.70
CA SER A 19 0.31 15.12 9.37
C SER A 19 0.14 15.04 10.88
N GLU A 20 -0.66 14.09 11.37
CA GLU A 20 -0.86 13.84 12.80
C GLU A 20 0.41 13.23 13.42
N ASP A 21 1.13 12.40 12.67
CA ASP A 21 2.37 11.74 13.09
C ASP A 21 3.62 12.47 12.58
N CYS A 22 3.51 13.76 12.23
CA CYS A 22 4.58 14.48 11.52
C CYS A 22 5.92 14.52 12.28
N ASP A 23 5.87 14.43 13.61
CA ASP A 23 6.99 14.39 14.55
C ASP A 23 7.59 12.99 14.73
N LEU A 24 6.92 11.95 14.23
CA LEU A 24 7.41 10.58 14.23
C LEU A 24 8.24 10.29 12.98
N GLU A 25 9.15 9.31 13.10
CA GLU A 25 10.01 8.91 11.98
C GLU A 25 9.23 8.12 10.92
N ASP A 26 8.20 7.38 11.34
CA ASP A 26 7.31 6.53 10.57
C ASP A 26 6.01 7.23 10.15
N ASN A 27 6.16 8.43 9.61
CA ASN A 27 5.06 9.33 9.24
C ASN A 27 4.48 9.10 7.84
N ILE A 28 4.78 7.97 7.20
CA ILE A 28 4.16 7.57 5.93
C ILE A 28 3.18 6.45 6.22
N CYS A 29 1.89 6.69 6.03
CA CYS A 29 0.84 5.70 6.22
C CYS A 29 0.49 5.04 4.90
N LEU A 30 0.49 3.70 4.89
CA LEU A 30 -0.18 2.88 3.89
C LEU A 30 -1.45 2.33 4.54
N ARG A 31 -2.60 2.80 4.05
CA ARG A 31 -3.90 2.34 4.45
C ARG A 31 -4.40 1.27 3.47
N VAL A 32 -4.98 0.22 4.04
CA VAL A 32 -5.65 -0.86 3.33
C VAL A 32 -7.11 -0.91 3.76
N MET A 33 -8.02 -0.95 2.79
CA MET A 33 -9.46 -1.17 3.01
C MET A 33 -9.95 -2.28 2.09
N GLU A 34 -10.81 -3.15 2.63
CA GLU A 34 -11.38 -4.28 1.89
C GLU A 34 -12.90 -4.16 1.83
N SER A 35 -13.45 -4.03 0.62
CA SER A 35 -14.89 -3.90 0.37
C SER A 35 -15.50 -5.23 -0.08
N CYS A 36 -15.15 -6.32 0.61
CA CYS A 36 -15.60 -7.69 0.34
C CYS A 36 -16.17 -8.36 1.61
N PRO A 37 -16.86 -9.51 1.47
CA PRO A 37 -17.28 -10.34 2.60
C PRO A 37 -16.13 -10.70 3.55
N GLU A 38 -16.44 -10.86 4.84
CA GLU A 38 -15.45 -11.11 5.90
C GLU A 38 -14.60 -12.36 5.67
N ASP A 39 -15.17 -13.39 5.06
CA ASP A 39 -14.49 -14.65 4.72
C ASP A 39 -13.56 -14.53 3.51
N GLU A 40 -13.68 -13.47 2.72
CA GLU A 40 -12.83 -13.15 1.58
C GLU A 40 -11.70 -12.17 1.95
N LYS A 41 -11.82 -11.43 3.07
CA LYS A 41 -10.82 -10.47 3.52
C LYS A 41 -9.46 -11.14 3.76
N ILE A 42 -8.42 -10.56 3.17
CA ILE A 42 -7.02 -10.93 3.34
C ILE A 42 -6.52 -10.45 4.71
N PHE A 43 -6.86 -9.22 5.09
CA PHE A 43 -6.39 -8.61 6.33
C PHE A 43 -7.34 -8.86 7.51
N LYS A 44 -8.55 -9.39 7.26
CA LYS A 44 -9.57 -9.77 8.27
C LYS A 44 -9.88 -8.65 9.27
N HIS A 45 -9.75 -7.42 8.79
CA HIS A 45 -10.01 -6.19 9.51
C HIS A 45 -10.69 -5.23 8.53
N ASP A 46 -11.55 -4.35 9.04
CA ASP A 46 -12.25 -3.37 8.20
C ASP A 46 -11.28 -2.36 7.58
N GLU A 47 -10.25 -1.97 8.34
CA GLU A 47 -9.20 -1.05 7.91
C GLU A 47 -7.88 -1.49 8.56
N SER A 48 -6.79 -1.48 7.79
CA SER A 48 -5.45 -1.75 8.29
C SER A 48 -4.51 -0.60 7.94
N HIS A 49 -3.70 -0.19 8.90
CA HIS A 49 -2.71 0.87 8.74
C HIS A 49 -1.31 0.31 8.93
N LEU A 50 -0.42 0.62 7.98
CA LEU A 50 1.00 0.35 8.07
C LEU A 50 1.75 1.68 8.05
N PHE A 51 2.44 1.98 9.15
CA PHE A 51 3.28 3.15 9.27
C PHE A 51 4.72 2.81 8.87
N LEU A 52 5.29 3.65 8.00
CA LEU A 52 6.58 3.44 7.38
C LEU A 52 7.45 4.67 7.59
N THR A 53 8.72 4.44 7.92
CA THR A 53 9.74 5.48 7.79
C THR A 53 9.90 5.87 6.32
N ARG A 54 10.38 7.09 6.07
CA ARG A 54 10.70 7.56 4.70
C ARG A 54 11.64 6.60 3.96
N LYS A 55 12.60 6.01 4.68
CA LYS A 55 13.54 5.03 4.14
C LYS A 55 12.83 3.73 3.73
N GLN A 56 11.94 3.20 4.56
CA GLN A 56 11.17 2.00 4.24
C GLN A 56 10.19 2.25 3.09
N ALA A 57 9.48 3.37 3.10
CA ALA A 57 8.57 3.73 2.01
C ALA A 57 9.31 3.80 0.66
N ARG A 58 10.51 4.40 0.64
CA ARG A 58 11.33 4.44 -0.57
C ARG A 58 11.78 3.05 -1.01
N ALA A 59 12.26 2.23 -0.09
CA ALA A 59 12.70 0.87 -0.40
C ALA A 59 11.56 0.01 -0.95
N LEU A 60 10.34 0.14 -0.42
CA LEU A 60 9.15 -0.54 -0.91
C LEU A 60 8.80 -0.11 -2.33
N ALA A 61 8.80 1.20 -2.60
CA ALA A 61 8.55 1.74 -3.93
C ALA A 61 9.58 1.24 -4.95
N ASP A 62 10.87 1.27 -4.61
CA ASP A 62 11.93 0.79 -5.48
C ASP A 62 11.80 -0.73 -5.76
N ALA A 63 11.43 -1.52 -4.76
CA ALA A 63 11.19 -2.96 -4.93
C ALA A 63 10.03 -3.24 -5.89
N LEU A 64 8.90 -2.53 -5.75
CA LEU A 64 7.74 -2.66 -6.63
C LEU A 64 8.09 -2.26 -8.07
N LEU A 65 8.78 -1.14 -8.27
CA LEU A 65 9.21 -0.67 -9.60
C LEU A 65 10.17 -1.66 -10.27
N ASN A 66 11.11 -2.22 -9.51
CA ASN A 66 12.04 -3.22 -10.05
C ASN A 66 11.29 -4.50 -10.49
N ALA A 67 10.34 -4.97 -9.70
CA ALA A 67 9.53 -6.13 -10.04
C ALA A 67 8.69 -5.89 -11.32
N ALA A 68 8.05 -4.72 -11.43
CA ALA A 68 7.29 -4.33 -12.62
C ALA A 68 8.16 -4.32 -13.89
N ARG A 69 9.32 -3.66 -13.84
CA ARG A 69 10.27 -3.63 -14.97
C ARG A 69 10.69 -5.03 -15.39
N SER A 70 11.04 -5.90 -14.44
CA SER A 70 11.41 -7.29 -14.74
C SER A 70 10.27 -8.11 -15.36
N SER A 71 9.02 -7.80 -15.04
CA SER A 71 7.85 -8.43 -15.66
C SER A 71 7.69 -7.98 -17.12
N GLU A 72 7.84 -6.68 -17.39
CA GLU A 72 7.76 -6.10 -18.74
C GLU A 72 8.83 -6.69 -19.66
N GLU A 73 10.08 -6.76 -19.20
CA GLU A 73 11.21 -7.31 -19.96
C GLU A 73 11.02 -8.77 -20.37
N LYS A 74 10.33 -9.57 -19.53
CA LYS A 74 10.09 -11.01 -19.77
C LYS A 74 8.80 -11.29 -20.55
N SER A 75 7.93 -10.30 -20.67
CA SER A 75 6.66 -10.42 -21.40
C SER A 75 6.79 -10.02 -22.89
N LEU A 76 8.00 -9.64 -23.30
CA LEU A 76 8.43 -9.40 -24.69
C LEU A 76 9.03 -10.67 -25.30
#